data_AF-A0A9D3WKG4-F1
#
_entry.id   AF-A0A9D3WKG4-F1
#
_cell.length_a   1.000
_cell.length_b   1.000
_cell.length_c   1.000
_cell.angle_alpha   90.00
_cell.angle_beta   90.00
_cell.angle_gamma   90.00
#
_symmetry.space_group_name_H-M   'P 1'
#
loop_
_entity.id
_entity.type
_entity.pdbx_description
1 polymer ?
#
loop_
_entity_poly.entity_id
_entity_poly.type
_entity_poly.pdbx_seq_one_letter_code
_entity_poly.pdbx_strand_id
1 'polypeptide(L)'
;MEKAFIMFGCMEIDIALREEQPTPLTAKNTLDVKRNFERWDHSNCMSLIIVKHNIPEAFGDIKSKKITQAKCFLDEIDKCYAKNKKVDVRIN
;
A
#
# COMPACT_ATOMS: atom_id res chain seq x y z
N MET A 1 -6.92 15.41 -23.15
CA MET A 1 -6.86 13.94 -22.98
C MET A 1 -5.82 13.52 -21.96
N GLU A 2 -4.59 14.03 -21.97
CA GLU A 2 -3.54 13.66 -20.98
C GLU A 2 -3.94 13.88 -19.52
N LYS A 3 -4.59 15.01 -19.19
CA LYS A 3 -5.10 15.29 -17.83
C LYS A 3 -6.08 14.22 -17.34
N ALA A 4 -6.90 13.65 -18.24
CA ALA A 4 -7.86 12.61 -17.91
C ALA A 4 -7.15 11.26 -17.71
N PHE A 5 -6.14 10.91 -18.51
CA PHE A 5 -5.34 9.70 -18.30
C PHE A 5 -4.48 9.76 -17.03
N ILE A 6 -3.91 10.93 -16.70
CA ILE A 6 -3.22 11.14 -15.42
C ILE A 6 -4.21 11.03 -14.26
N MET A 7 -5.39 11.64 -14.38
CA MET A 7 -6.45 11.53 -13.38
C MET A 7 -6.92 10.08 -13.20
N PHE A 8 -7.16 9.33 -14.27
CA PHE A 8 -7.51 7.91 -14.20
C PHE A 8 -6.36 7.06 -13.65
N GLY A 9 -5.12 7.33 -14.05
CA GLY A 9 -3.93 6.68 -13.48
C GLY A 9 -3.77 6.96 -11.98
N CYS A 10 -4.15 8.16 -11.51
CA CYS A 10 -4.20 8.50 -10.09
C CYS A 10 -5.42 7.91 -9.37
N MET A 11 -6.58 7.80 -10.03
CA MET A 11 -7.80 7.19 -9.47
C MET A 11 -7.62 5.71 -9.12
N GLU A 12 -6.60 5.06 -9.68
CA GLU A 12 -6.32 3.65 -9.43
C GLU A 12 -5.24 3.42 -8.37
N ILE A 13 -4.59 4.48 -7.87
CA ILE A 13 -3.48 4.34 -6.91
C ILE A 13 -3.95 3.73 -5.60
N ASP A 14 -5.18 3.97 -5.19
CA ASP A 14 -5.72 3.52 -3.90
C ASP A 14 -6.47 2.17 -3.97
N ILE A 15 -6.54 1.52 -5.15
CA ILE A 15 -7.17 0.21 -5.32
C ILE A 15 -6.62 -0.81 -4.31
N ALA A 16 -5.30 -0.92 -4.21
CA ALA A 16 -4.64 -1.86 -3.29
C ALA A 16 -4.80 -1.51 -1.81
N LEU A 17 -5.24 -0.29 -1.50
CA LEU A 17 -5.53 0.15 -0.13
C LEU A 17 -6.97 -0.22 0.27
N ARG A 18 -7.91 -0.18 -0.68
CA ARG A 18 -9.34 -0.45 -0.44
C ARG A 18 -9.70 -1.92 -0.62
N GLU A 19 -9.16 -2.57 -1.63
CA GLU A 19 -9.49 -3.93 -2.01
C GLU A 19 -8.52 -4.94 -1.37
N GLU A 20 -9.01 -6.15 -1.11
CA GLU A 20 -8.16 -7.25 -0.65
C GLU A 20 -7.24 -7.75 -1.77
N GLN A 21 -6.14 -8.39 -1.38
CA GLN A 21 -5.23 -8.98 -2.37
C GLN A 21 -5.99 -10.02 -3.20
N PRO A 22 -6.03 -9.88 -4.54
CA PRO A 22 -6.65 -10.85 -5.40
C PRO A 22 -5.91 -12.19 -5.34
N THR A 23 -6.64 -13.28 -5.56
CA THR A 23 -6.05 -14.62 -5.60
C THR A 23 -4.96 -14.71 -6.68
N PRO A 24 -3.88 -15.46 -6.43
CA PRO A 24 -2.81 -15.65 -7.40
C PRO A 24 -3.33 -16.09 -8.77
N LEU A 25 -2.77 -15.50 -9.83
CA LEU A 25 -3.19 -15.81 -11.18
C LEU A 25 -2.89 -17.27 -11.55
N THR A 26 -3.84 -17.92 -12.22
CA THR A 26 -3.69 -19.25 -12.82
C THR A 26 -3.81 -19.14 -14.35
N ALA A 27 -3.21 -20.08 -15.09
CA ALA A 27 -3.25 -20.09 -16.56
C ALA A 27 -4.67 -20.05 -17.15
N LYS A 28 -5.67 -20.56 -16.42
CA LYS A 28 -7.09 -20.62 -16.82
C LYS A 28 -7.87 -19.31 -16.57
N ASN A 29 -7.26 -18.31 -15.94
CA ASN A 29 -7.96 -17.07 -15.61
C ASN A 29 -8.32 -16.28 -16.86
N THR A 30 -9.52 -15.67 -16.85
CA THR A 30 -10.01 -14.81 -17.93
C THR A 30 -9.14 -13.55 -18.06
N LEU A 31 -9.22 -12.89 -19.22
CA LEU A 31 -8.50 -11.63 -19.47
C LEU A 31 -8.88 -10.54 -18.46
N ASP A 32 -10.16 -10.46 -18.08
CA ASP A 32 -10.63 -9.49 -17.09
C ASP A 32 -10.02 -9.73 -15.69
N VAL A 33 -9.91 -10.99 -15.27
CA VAL A 33 -9.27 -11.33 -13.98
C VAL A 33 -7.79 -10.95 -13.99
N LYS A 34 -7.09 -11.20 -15.10
CA LYS A 34 -5.68 -10.79 -15.25
C LYS A 34 -5.53 -9.27 -15.20
N ARG A 35 -6.36 -8.53 -15.93
CA ARG A 35 -6.36 -7.06 -15.91
C ARG A 35 -6.61 -6.51 -14.51
N ASN A 36 -7.56 -7.08 -13.77
CA ASN A 36 -7.85 -6.63 -12.41
C ASN A 36 -6.69 -6.90 -11.44
N PHE A 37 -6.04 -8.06 -11.57
CA PHE A 37 -4.82 -8.37 -10.82
C PHE A 37 -3.70 -7.37 -11.12
N GLU A 38 -3.45 -7.08 -12.40
CA GLU A 38 -2.42 -6.11 -12.82
C GLU A 38 -2.70 -4.71 -12.28
N ARG A 39 -3.96 -4.25 -12.31
CA ARG A 39 -4.36 -2.95 -11.75
C ARG A 39 -4.09 -2.90 -10.24
N TRP A 40 -4.48 -3.96 -9.52
CA TRP A 40 -4.23 -4.06 -8.08
C TRP A 40 -2.72 -4.10 -7.76
N ASP A 41 -1.94 -4.90 -8.49
CA ASP A 41 -0.50 -5.05 -8.26
C ASP A 41 0.27 -3.76 -8.56
N HIS A 42 -0.09 -3.08 -9.65
CA HIS A 42 0.46 -1.76 -9.99
C HIS A 42 0.15 -0.71 -8.91
N SER A 43 -1.11 -0.65 -8.46
CA SER A 43 -1.55 0.22 -7.36
C SER A 43 -0.77 -0.07 -6.06
N ASN A 44 -0.57 -1.35 -5.73
CA ASN A 44 0.18 -1.78 -4.56
C ASN A 44 1.66 -1.34 -4.63
N CYS A 45 2.29 -1.56 -5.79
CA CYS A 45 3.68 -1.18 -6.03
C CYS A 45 3.87 0.35 -5.91
N MET A 46 3.01 1.13 -6.56
CA MET A 46 3.08 2.59 -6.50
C MET A 46 2.86 3.12 -5.09
N SER A 47 1.87 2.59 -4.38
CA SER A 47 1.61 2.94 -2.98
C SER A 47 2.81 2.62 -2.09
N LEU A 48 3.46 1.47 -2.28
CA LEU A 48 4.68 1.12 -1.53
C LEU A 48 5.83 2.09 -1.79
N ILE A 49 6.04 2.51 -3.05
CA ILE A 49 7.08 3.50 -3.39
C ILE A 49 6.80 4.82 -2.67
N ILE A 50 5.57 5.32 -2.76
CA ILE A 50 5.16 6.58 -2.12
C ILE A 50 5.34 6.50 -0.60
N VAL A 51 4.79 5.46 0.03
CA VAL A 51 4.83 5.29 1.48
C VAL A 51 6.27 5.12 1.97
N LYS A 52 7.10 4.29 1.31
CA LYS A 52 8.51 4.11 1.69
C LYS A 52 9.34 5.37 1.48
N HIS A 53 9.05 6.17 0.45
CA HIS A 53 9.77 7.41 0.18
C HIS A 53 9.43 8.53 1.18
N ASN A 54 8.17 8.63 1.60
CA ASN A 54 7.70 9.73 2.45
C ASN A 54 7.88 9.46 3.96
N ILE A 55 8.34 8.27 4.36
CA ILE A 55 8.50 7.91 5.76
C ILE A 55 9.96 8.07 6.19
N PRO A 56 10.22 8.77 7.31
CA PRO A 56 11.58 8.88 7.85
C PRO A 56 12.18 7.51 8.18
N GLU A 57 13.47 7.31 7.88
CA GLU A 57 14.23 6.06 8.16
C GLU A 57 14.07 5.55 9.61
N ALA A 58 13.87 6.46 10.57
CA ALA A 58 13.60 6.15 11.98
C ALA A 58 12.39 5.23 12.21
N PHE A 59 11.45 5.14 11.28
CA PHE A 59 10.33 4.19 11.31
C PHE A 59 10.58 2.92 10.47
N GLY A 60 11.61 2.95 9.62
CA GLY A 60 11.74 2.09 8.44
C GLY A 60 12.72 0.92 8.54
N ASP A 61 13.65 0.87 9.50
CA ASP A 61 14.87 0.09 9.23
C ASP A 61 14.75 -1.45 9.24
N ILE A 62 13.75 -2.03 9.93
CA ILE A 62 13.67 -3.50 10.09
C ILE A 62 12.32 -4.11 9.66
N LYS A 63 11.19 -3.43 9.90
CA LYS A 63 9.86 -3.98 9.58
C LYS A 63 9.40 -3.69 8.14
N SER A 64 9.74 -2.52 7.62
CA SER A 64 9.30 -2.03 6.30
C SER A 64 9.77 -2.93 5.13
N LYS A 65 10.96 -3.53 5.27
CA LYS A 65 11.63 -4.33 4.22
C LYS A 65 10.90 -5.64 3.90
N LYS A 66 10.14 -6.19 4.85
CA LYS A 66 9.41 -7.47 4.68
C LYS A 66 7.98 -7.29 4.19
N ILE A 67 7.46 -6.07 4.17
CA ILE A 67 6.07 -5.81 3.79
C ILE A 67 5.96 -5.69 2.28
N THR A 68 5.17 -6.59 1.69
CA THR A 68 4.90 -6.68 0.25
C THR A 68 3.57 -6.04 -0.14
N GLN A 69 2.77 -5.61 0.83
CA GLN A 69 1.47 -4.98 0.62
C GLN A 69 1.41 -3.58 1.26
N ALA A 70 1.01 -2.58 0.50
CA ALA A 70 0.90 -1.20 0.98
C ALA A 70 -0.06 -1.06 2.16
N LYS A 71 -1.21 -1.75 2.13
CA LYS A 71 -2.18 -1.75 3.23
C LYS A 71 -1.59 -2.24 4.54
N CYS A 72 -0.91 -3.39 4.53
CA CYS A 72 -0.20 -3.92 5.69
C CYS A 72 0.88 -2.96 6.21
N PHE A 73 1.49 -2.17 5.32
CA PHE A 73 2.48 -1.18 5.71
C PHE A 73 1.84 -0.07 6.54
N LEU A 74 0.73 0.49 6.06
CA LEU A 74 -0.02 1.52 6.77
C LEU A 74 -0.50 1.03 8.15
N ASP A 75 -0.98 -0.22 8.24
CA ASP A 75 -1.38 -0.81 9.51
C ASP A 75 -0.22 -0.86 10.53
N GLU A 76 1.02 -1.12 10.09
CA GLU A 76 2.19 -1.09 10.98
C GLU A 76 2.55 0.32 11.42
N ILE A 77 2.38 1.33 10.54
CA ILE A 77 2.55 2.74 10.91
C ILE A 77 1.56 3.11 12.01
N ASP A 78 0.28 2.80 11.81
CA ASP A 78 -0.78 3.11 12.77
C ASP A 78 -0.51 2.45 14.13
N LYS A 79 -0.03 1.20 14.14
CA LYS A 79 0.40 0.52 15.38
C LYS A 79 1.57 1.23 16.06
N CYS A 80 2.54 1.75 15.31
CA CYS A 80 3.67 2.50 15.87
C CYS A 80 3.20 3.82 16.50
N TYR A 81 2.33 4.57 15.83
CA TYR A 81 1.74 5.79 16.39
C TYR A 81 0.91 5.53 17.65
N ALA A 82 0.08 4.49 17.64
CA ALA A 82 -0.71 4.11 18.80
C ALA A 82 0.15 3.72 20.02
N LYS A 83 1.32 3.12 19.80
CA LYS A 83 2.29 2.80 20.87
C LYS A 83 2.94 4.06 21.43
N ASN A 84 3.42 4.95 20.58
CA ASN A 84 4.10 6.18 21.00
C ASN A 84 3.17 7.09 21.82
N LYS A 85 1.90 7.22 21.43
CA LYS A 85 0.89 7.96 22.21
C LYS A 85 0.68 7.42 23.63
N LYS A 86 0.85 6.11 23.85
CA LYS A 86 0.73 5.49 25.19
C LYS A 86 1.95 5.75 26.07
N VAL A 87 3.11 6.07 25.48
CA VAL A 87 4.33 6.40 26.23
C VAL A 87 4.21 7.81 26.82
N ASP A 88 3.69 8.77 26.07
CA ASP A 88 3.47 10.15 26.56
C ASP A 88 2.50 10.23 27.75
N VAL A 89 1.43 9.44 27.74
CA VAL A 89 0.44 9.43 28.84
C VAL A 89 1.01 8.84 30.14
N ARG A 90 2.12 8.09 30.08
CA ARG A 90 2.75 7.47 31.27
C ARG A 90 3.86 8.32 31.89
N ILE A 91 4.25 9.42 31.25
CA ILE A 91 5.34 10.29 31.70
C ILE A 91 4.81 11.57 32.39
N ASN A 92 3.49 11.76 32.45
CA ASN A 92 2.83 12.85 33.19
C ASN A 92 2.22 12.37 34.52
#